data_AF-A0A7S3C9R4-F1
#
_entry.id   AF-A0A7S3C9R4-F1
#
_cell.length_a   1.000
_cell.length_b   1.000
_cell.length_c   1.000
_cell.angle_alpha   90.00
_cell.angle_beta   90.00
_cell.angle_gamma   90.00
#
_symmetry.space_group_name_H-M   'P 1'
#
loop_
_entity.id
_entity.type
_entity.pdbx_description
1 polymer ?
#
loop_
_entity_poly.entity_id
_entity_poly.type
_entity_poly.pdbx_seq_one_letter_code
_entity_poly.pdbx_strand_id
1 'polypeptide(L)'
;KEVEISIPAGVDDNETLRVRGEGSPGPEGASPGDLMVYLRVMPHPRFTRSGHNVHLDVSINLVQAILGATVRIPTLDEGDLQLRVRPGTQPEEQQVIKRKGIPILGARSVRSRGHMYIRFKVSTPVGLTERQRELLEEFQEIEEEGDRR
;
A
#
# COMPACT_ATOMS: atom_id res chain seq x y z
N LYS A 1 16.13 28.15 -20.75
CA LYS A 1 16.32 28.34 -19.29
C LYS A 1 16.00 27.01 -18.64
N GLU A 2 16.88 26.50 -17.81
CA GLU A 2 16.67 25.29 -17.01
C GLU A 2 16.49 25.72 -15.56
N VAL A 3 15.54 25.09 -14.86
CA VAL A 3 15.24 25.38 -13.44
C VAL A 3 15.30 24.07 -12.69
N GLU A 4 16.21 23.98 -11.73
CA GLU A 4 16.31 22.83 -10.85
C GLU A 4 15.28 22.96 -9.72
N ILE A 5 14.45 21.93 -9.55
CA ILE A 5 13.36 21.92 -8.57
C ILE A 5 13.55 20.69 -7.69
N SER A 6 13.77 20.92 -6.39
CA SER A 6 13.76 19.85 -5.40
C SER A 6 12.33 19.57 -4.97
N ILE A 7 11.84 18.35 -5.23
CA ILE A 7 10.51 17.91 -4.80
C ILE A 7 10.65 17.28 -3.40
N PRO A 8 10.06 17.87 -2.35
CA PRO A 8 10.14 17.32 -1.02
C PRO A 8 9.47 15.93 -0.93
N ALA A 9 10.04 15.04 -0.12
CA ALA A 9 9.43 13.75 0.13
C ALA A 9 8.08 13.92 0.86
N GLY A 10 7.05 13.20 0.39
CA GLY A 10 5.73 13.19 1.03
C GLY A 10 4.70 14.13 0.43
N VAL A 11 5.08 14.97 -0.54
CA VAL A 11 4.16 15.83 -1.31
C VAL A 11 2.99 15.02 -1.86
N ASP A 12 1.77 15.54 -1.73
CA ASP A 12 0.54 14.92 -2.22
C ASP A 12 0.22 15.23 -3.68
N ASP A 13 -0.77 14.51 -4.21
CA ASP A 13 -1.33 14.76 -5.53
C ASP A 13 -2.01 16.14 -5.59
N ASN A 14 -1.82 16.84 -6.71
CA ASN A 14 -2.32 18.19 -6.97
C ASN A 14 -1.74 19.30 -6.07
N GLU A 15 -0.62 19.04 -5.38
CA GLU A 15 0.12 20.11 -4.71
C GLU A 15 0.83 21.03 -5.73
N THR A 16 0.94 22.31 -5.38
CA THR A 16 1.63 23.32 -6.19
C THR A 16 2.91 23.77 -5.48
N LEU A 17 4.06 23.60 -6.13
CA LEU A 17 5.33 24.15 -5.67
C LEU A 17 5.56 25.52 -6.31
N ARG A 18 5.96 26.49 -5.49
CA ARG A 18 6.27 27.85 -5.93
C ARG A 18 7.78 28.06 -5.94
N VAL A 19 8.33 28.32 -7.12
CA VAL A 19 9.75 28.64 -7.31
C VAL A 19 9.88 30.14 -7.50
N ARG A 20 10.39 30.83 -6.48
CA ARG A 20 10.40 32.29 -6.43
C ARG A 20 11.37 32.89 -7.44
N GLY A 21 10.93 33.92 -8.17
CA GLY A 21 11.78 34.65 -9.12
C GLY A 21 12.14 33.87 -10.39
N GLU A 22 11.57 32.68 -10.58
CA GLU A 22 11.80 31.84 -11.76
C GLU A 22 10.73 32.01 -12.85
N GLY A 23 9.74 32.87 -12.62
CA GLY A 23 8.69 33.22 -13.57
C GLY A 23 9.15 34.21 -14.64
N SER A 24 8.18 34.77 -15.36
CA SER A 24 8.46 35.70 -16.46
C SER A 24 9.18 36.96 -15.98
N PRO A 25 10.08 37.55 -16.80
CA PRO A 25 10.69 38.84 -16.50
C PRO A 25 9.62 39.90 -16.25
N GLY A 26 9.84 40.74 -15.23
CA GLY A 26 9.01 41.91 -14.97
C GLY A 26 9.38 43.09 -15.89
N PRO A 27 8.57 44.16 -15.88
CA PRO A 27 8.95 45.45 -16.47
C PRO A 27 10.26 45.98 -15.88
N GLU A 28 10.85 47.00 -16.52
CA GLU A 28 12.15 47.56 -16.13
C GLU A 28 12.20 47.92 -14.62
N GLY A 29 13.16 47.34 -13.91
CA GLY A 29 13.33 47.51 -12.46
C GLY A 29 12.48 46.60 -11.57
N ALA A 30 11.57 45.78 -12.12
CA ALA A 30 10.77 44.83 -11.35
C ALA A 30 11.43 43.44 -11.26
N SER A 31 11.26 42.77 -10.12
CA SER A 31 11.66 41.37 -9.96
C SER A 31 10.86 40.47 -10.91
N PRO A 32 11.45 39.38 -11.43
CA PRO A 32 10.71 38.36 -12.16
C PRO A 32 9.57 37.77 -11.32
N GLY A 33 8.54 37.26 -12.00
CA GLY A 33 7.45 36.53 -11.36
C GLY A 33 7.89 35.19 -10.75
N ASP A 34 6.93 34.42 -10.25
CA ASP A 34 7.17 33.08 -9.70
C ASP A 34 6.77 31.99 -10.72
N LEU A 35 7.50 30.88 -10.72
CA LEU A 35 7.11 29.67 -11.45
C LEU A 35 6.24 28.80 -10.54
N MET A 36 5.03 28.46 -10.98
CA MET A 36 4.12 27.54 -10.29
C MET A 36 4.19 26.16 -10.93
N VAL A 37 4.55 25.16 -10.15
CA VAL A 37 4.74 23.77 -10.60
C VAL A 37 3.64 22.92 -9.99
N TYR A 38 2.75 22.41 -10.84
CA TYR A 38 1.67 21.53 -10.43
C TYR A 38 2.13 20.07 -10.46
N LEU A 39 2.04 19.39 -9.33
CA LEU A 39 2.47 18.01 -9.19
C LEU A 39 1.29 17.07 -9.34
N ARG A 40 1.49 16.00 -10.12
CA ARG A 40 0.51 14.94 -10.30
C ARG A 40 1.16 13.59 -10.03
N VAL A 41 0.62 12.86 -9.07
CA VAL A 41 1.08 11.51 -8.73
C VAL A 41 0.37 10.53 -9.67
N MET A 42 1.16 9.76 -10.42
CA MET A 42 0.61 8.73 -11.29
C MET A 42 0.06 7.56 -10.46
N PRO A 43 -1.08 6.96 -10.85
CA PRO A 43 -1.58 5.75 -10.23
C PRO A 43 -0.53 4.63 -10.29
N HIS A 44 -0.37 3.91 -9.18
CA HIS A 44 0.54 2.77 -9.11
C HIS A 44 -0.23 1.45 -9.25
N PRO A 45 0.27 0.45 -10.01
CA PRO A 45 -0.48 -0.78 -10.29
C PRO A 45 -0.78 -1.65 -9.06
N ARG A 46 -0.01 -1.49 -7.98
CA ARG A 46 -0.17 -2.28 -6.74
C ARG A 46 -0.54 -1.48 -5.50
N PHE A 47 -0.31 -0.17 -5.52
CA PHE A 47 -0.39 0.65 -4.31
C PHE A 47 -1.39 1.76 -4.51
N THR A 48 -2.26 1.95 -3.52
CA THR A 48 -3.20 3.07 -3.50
C THR A 48 -2.87 3.97 -2.31
N ARG A 49 -2.54 5.22 -2.60
CA ARG A 49 -2.29 6.25 -1.58
C ARG A 49 -3.62 6.83 -1.08
N SER A 50 -3.72 7.02 0.24
CA SER A 50 -4.80 7.75 0.89
C SER A 50 -4.19 8.64 1.97
N GLY A 51 -4.00 9.93 1.66
CA GLY A 51 -3.21 10.84 2.48
C GLY A 51 -1.79 10.29 2.66
N HIS A 52 -1.35 10.12 3.92
CA HIS A 52 -0.03 9.53 4.21
C HIS A 52 -0.02 8.00 4.24
N ASN A 53 -1.18 7.35 4.18
CA ASN A 53 -1.30 5.90 4.24
C ASN A 53 -1.24 5.28 2.83
N VAL A 54 -0.79 4.05 2.75
CA VAL A 54 -0.82 3.27 1.51
C VAL A 54 -1.53 1.95 1.71
N HIS A 55 -2.22 1.51 0.67
CA HIS A 55 -2.97 0.27 0.66
C HIS A 55 -2.35 -0.70 -0.36
N LEU A 56 -2.27 -1.96 0.03
CA LEU A 56 -1.82 -3.06 -0.83
C LEU A 56 -2.80 -4.23 -0.67
N ASP A 57 -3.27 -4.75 -1.80
CA ASP A 57 -3.99 -6.01 -1.83
C ASP A 57 -3.00 -7.16 -1.90
N VAL A 58 -3.15 -8.14 -1.00
CA VAL A 58 -2.31 -9.34 -0.94
C VAL A 58 -3.20 -10.56 -1.15
N SER A 59 -2.97 -11.26 -2.25
CA SER A 59 -3.67 -12.50 -2.54
C SER A 59 -3.05 -13.66 -1.79
N ILE A 60 -3.87 -14.40 -1.06
CA ILE A 60 -3.49 -15.64 -0.37
C ILE A 60 -4.46 -16.75 -0.79
N ASN A 61 -4.00 -18.00 -0.75
CA ASN A 61 -4.89 -19.13 -1.00
C ASN A 61 -5.67 -19.50 0.28
N LEU A 62 -6.77 -20.25 0.09
CA LEU A 62 -7.64 -20.69 1.18
C LEU A 62 -6.86 -21.39 2.31
N VAL A 63 -5.91 -22.27 1.97
CA VAL A 63 -5.12 -23.01 2.97
C VAL A 63 -4.24 -22.07 3.80
N GLN A 64 -3.61 -21.08 3.18
CA GLN A 64 -2.82 -20.05 3.87
C GLN A 64 -3.68 -19.18 4.78
N ALA A 65 -4.91 -18.89 4.38
CA ALA A 65 -5.86 -18.14 5.19
C ALA A 65 -6.30 -18.94 6.44
N ILE A 66 -6.59 -20.23 6.27
CA ILE A 66 -7.01 -21.14 7.35
C ILE A 66 -5.86 -21.42 8.32
N LEU A 67 -4.74 -21.94 7.82
CA LEU A 67 -3.62 -22.42 8.65
C LEU A 67 -2.64 -21.32 9.06
N GLY A 68 -2.73 -20.15 8.45
CA GLY A 68 -1.73 -19.10 8.53
C GLY A 68 -0.54 -19.37 7.60
N ALA A 69 0.24 -18.33 7.35
CA ALA A 69 1.38 -18.40 6.43
C ALA A 69 2.36 -17.25 6.68
N THR A 70 3.53 -17.35 6.07
CA THR A 70 4.44 -16.22 5.89
C THR A 70 4.55 -15.94 4.39
N VAL A 71 4.16 -14.74 3.98
CA VAL A 71 4.18 -14.30 2.58
C VAL A 71 5.11 -13.11 2.41
N ARG A 72 5.74 -12.99 1.24
CA ARG A 72 6.63 -11.87 0.92
C ARG A 72 5.82 -10.80 0.20
N ILE A 73 5.82 -9.57 0.72
CA ILE A 73 5.06 -8.44 0.17
C ILE A 73 6.00 -7.30 -0.22
N PRO A 74 5.72 -6.57 -1.30
CA PRO A 74 6.49 -5.38 -1.65
C PRO A 74 6.20 -4.23 -0.68
N THR A 75 7.19 -3.39 -0.41
CA THR A 75 7.02 -2.09 0.24
C THR A 75 7.41 -0.97 -0.74
N LEU A 76 7.17 0.29 -0.37
CA LEU A 76 7.51 1.43 -1.22
C LEU A 76 9.02 1.66 -1.35
N ASP A 77 9.75 1.63 -0.23
CA ASP A 77 11.13 2.15 -0.17
C ASP A 77 12.17 1.07 0.18
N GLU A 78 11.78 0.03 0.92
CA GLU A 78 12.73 -0.88 1.61
C GLU A 78 12.77 -2.27 0.99
N GLY A 79 12.30 -2.41 -0.25
CA GLY A 79 12.17 -3.70 -0.92
C GLY A 79 11.01 -4.52 -0.34
N ASP A 80 11.19 -5.84 -0.27
CA ASP A 80 10.14 -6.73 0.19
C ASP A 80 10.24 -7.04 1.69
N LEU A 81 9.10 -7.23 2.33
CA LEU A 81 8.96 -7.60 3.73
C LEU A 81 8.29 -8.97 3.86
N GLN A 82 8.69 -9.75 4.86
CA GLN A 82 7.94 -10.94 5.27
C GLN A 82 6.74 -10.53 6.13
N LEU A 83 5.54 -10.81 5.65
CA LEU A 83 4.27 -10.62 6.34
C LEU A 83 3.79 -11.96 6.91
N ARG A 84 3.56 -12.00 8.22
CA ARG A 84 2.87 -13.13 8.86
C ARG A 84 1.36 -12.97 8.74
N VAL A 85 0.74 -13.91 8.04
CA VAL A 85 -0.71 -14.11 7.95
C VAL A 85 -1.15 -14.95 9.14
N ARG A 86 -2.18 -14.49 9.85
CA ARG A 86 -2.69 -15.21 11.03
C ARG A 86 -3.55 -16.39 10.58
N PRO A 87 -3.53 -17.53 11.30
CA PRO A 87 -4.53 -18.57 11.09
C PRO A 87 -5.95 -17.99 11.24
N GLY A 88 -6.87 -18.43 10.40
CA GLY A 88 -8.25 -17.93 10.35
C GLY A 88 -8.44 -16.53 9.75
N THR A 89 -7.46 -16.02 8.98
CA THR A 89 -7.57 -14.72 8.31
C THR A 89 -8.76 -14.71 7.35
N GLN A 90 -9.62 -13.70 7.44
CA GLN A 90 -10.84 -13.61 6.64
C GLN A 90 -10.63 -12.84 5.31
N PRO A 91 -11.47 -13.11 4.29
CA PRO A 91 -11.50 -12.27 3.09
C PRO A 91 -11.74 -10.79 3.42
N GLU A 92 -11.03 -9.89 2.74
CA GLU A 92 -11.04 -8.44 2.97
C GLU A 92 -10.54 -7.98 4.35
N GLU A 93 -10.11 -8.89 5.23
CA GLU A 93 -9.51 -8.53 6.51
C GLU A 93 -8.29 -7.63 6.27
N GLN A 94 -8.13 -6.63 7.15
CA GLN A 94 -7.03 -5.69 7.07
C GLN A 94 -6.01 -5.89 8.18
N GLN A 95 -4.73 -5.87 7.79
CA GLN A 95 -3.59 -5.83 8.71
C GLN A 95 -2.77 -4.57 8.49
N VAL A 96 -2.42 -3.89 9.59
CA VAL A 96 -1.69 -2.62 9.53
C VAL A 96 -0.21 -2.82 9.85
N ILE A 97 0.65 -2.36 8.95
CA ILE A 97 2.09 -2.26 9.18
C ILE A 97 2.43 -0.80 9.46
N LYS A 98 2.73 -0.53 10.74
CA LYS A 98 3.01 0.82 11.21
C LYS A 98 4.25 1.39 10.54
N ARG A 99 4.20 2.69 10.23
CA ARG A 99 5.31 3.50 9.68
C ARG A 99 5.84 3.05 8.31
N LYS A 100 5.05 2.31 7.54
CA LYS A 100 5.36 1.87 6.17
C LYS A 100 4.59 2.63 5.07
N GLY A 101 3.97 3.77 5.42
CA GLY A 101 3.32 4.68 4.48
C GLY A 101 4.24 5.78 3.95
N ILE A 102 3.64 6.83 3.41
CA ILE A 102 4.31 8.01 2.84
C ILE A 102 4.94 8.86 3.96
N PRO A 103 6.11 9.49 3.74
CA PRO A 103 6.68 10.46 4.67
C PRO A 103 5.75 11.63 4.91
N ILE A 104 5.73 12.16 6.14
CA ILE A 104 4.99 13.38 6.45
C ILE A 104 5.88 14.58 6.09
N LEU A 105 5.36 15.46 5.24
CA LEU A 105 6.07 16.65 4.77
C LEU A 105 6.53 17.53 5.94
N GLY A 106 7.79 17.96 5.93
CA GLY A 106 8.37 18.82 6.98
C GLY A 106 8.67 18.12 8.31
N ALA A 107 8.44 16.81 8.41
CA ALA A 107 8.75 16.09 9.64
C ALA A 107 10.27 15.90 9.81
N ARG A 108 10.76 16.15 11.04
CA ARG A 108 12.18 16.03 11.41
C ARG A 108 12.66 14.59 11.62
N SER A 109 11.75 13.63 11.71
CA SER A 109 12.07 12.23 11.97
C SER A 109 11.69 11.35 10.77
N VAL A 110 12.61 10.47 10.38
CA VAL A 110 12.36 9.42 9.37
C VAL A 110 11.21 8.49 9.77
N ARG A 111 10.87 8.42 11.06
CA ARG A 111 9.75 7.61 11.57
C ARG A 111 8.38 8.27 11.41
N SER A 112 8.33 9.55 11.07
CA SER A 112 7.09 10.30 10.86
C SER A 112 6.54 9.99 9.47
N ARG A 113 5.90 8.83 9.37
CA ARG A 113 5.31 8.29 8.15
C ARG A 113 3.93 7.76 8.46
N GLY A 114 3.06 7.73 7.44
CA GLY A 114 1.80 7.00 7.54
C GLY A 114 2.01 5.49 7.65
N HIS A 115 0.93 4.74 7.48
CA HIS A 115 0.91 3.29 7.66
C HIS A 115 0.60 2.58 6.35
N MET A 116 0.99 1.33 6.29
CA MET A 116 0.63 0.45 5.19
C MET A 116 -0.51 -0.47 5.64
N TYR A 117 -1.60 -0.45 4.90
CA TYR A 117 -2.77 -1.28 5.12
C TYR A 117 -2.73 -2.42 4.10
N ILE A 118 -2.64 -3.64 4.61
CA ILE A 118 -2.71 -4.86 3.82
C ILE A 118 -4.15 -5.33 3.84
N ARG A 119 -4.75 -5.54 2.67
CA ARG A 119 -6.06 -6.16 2.53
C ARG A 119 -5.91 -7.55 1.93
N PHE A 120 -6.39 -8.56 2.62
CA PHE A 120 -6.26 -9.93 2.14
C PHE A 120 -7.35 -10.29 1.13
N LYS A 121 -6.93 -10.75 -0.04
CA LYS A 121 -7.81 -11.35 -1.06
C LYS A 121 -7.64 -12.85 -1.01
N VAL A 122 -8.62 -13.56 -0.46
CA VAL A 122 -8.57 -15.02 -0.37
C VAL A 122 -9.08 -15.62 -1.67
N SER A 123 -8.28 -16.52 -2.26
CA SER A 123 -8.62 -17.24 -3.48
C SER A 123 -9.04 -18.67 -3.17
N THR A 124 -10.21 -19.06 -3.67
CA THR A 124 -10.72 -20.42 -3.60
C THR A 124 -10.25 -21.21 -4.83
N PRO A 125 -9.75 -22.45 -4.68
CA PRO A 125 -9.35 -23.26 -5.82
C PRO A 125 -10.54 -23.56 -6.75
N VAL A 126 -10.33 -23.41 -8.06
CA VAL A 126 -11.38 -23.66 -9.07
C VAL A 126 -11.47 -25.12 -9.53
N GLY A 127 -10.46 -25.93 -9.22
CA GLY A 127 -10.42 -27.35 -9.55
C GLY A 127 -9.74 -28.11 -8.42
N LEU A 128 -10.27 -29.29 -8.11
CA LEU A 128 -9.77 -30.16 -7.06
C LEU A 128 -9.46 -31.53 -7.64
N THR A 129 -8.33 -32.11 -7.24
CA THR A 129 -8.09 -33.54 -7.46
C THR A 129 -9.04 -34.38 -6.59
N GLU A 130 -9.23 -35.64 -6.94
CA GLU A 130 -10.04 -36.59 -6.15
C GLU A 130 -9.59 -36.60 -4.68
N ARG A 131 -8.28 -36.75 -4.45
CA ARG A 131 -7.72 -36.69 -3.09
C ARG A 131 -7.95 -35.36 -2.36
N GLN A 132 -7.94 -34.22 -3.05
CA GLN A 132 -8.20 -32.93 -2.41
C GLN A 132 -9.67 -32.78 -2.01
N ARG A 133 -10.58 -33.31 -2.84
CA ARG A 133 -12.01 -33.35 -2.53
C ARG A 133 -12.28 -34.22 -1.31
N GLU A 134 -11.75 -35.45 -1.28
CA GLU A 134 -11.89 -36.36 -0.13
C GLU A 134 -11.48 -35.68 1.18
N LEU A 135 -10.34 -34.98 1.20
CA LEU A 135 -9.85 -34.29 2.40
C LEU A 135 -10.75 -33.13 2.85
N LEU A 136 -11.40 -32.45 1.91
CA LEU A 136 -12.33 -31.36 2.24
C LEU A 136 -13.68 -31.89 2.72
N GLU A 137 -14.15 -33.02 2.17
CA GLU A 137 -15.35 -33.72 2.63
C GLU A 137 -15.14 -34.27 4.05
N GLU A 138 -14.00 -34.90 4.33
CA GLU A 138 -13.62 -35.35 5.69
C GLU A 138 -13.54 -34.17 6.68
N PHE A 139 -12.95 -33.05 6.26
CA PHE A 139 -12.91 -31.84 7.08
C PHE A 139 -14.31 -31.30 7.39
N GLN A 140 -15.22 -31.29 6.41
CA GLN A 140 -16.61 -30.88 6.59
C GLN A 140 -17.34 -31.77 7.61
N GLU A 141 -17.19 -33.10 7.52
CA GLU A 141 -17.80 -34.03 8.47
C GLU A 141 -17.35 -33.74 9.91
N ILE A 142 -16.05 -33.48 10.10
CA ILE A 142 -15.48 -33.15 11.42
C ILE A 142 -16.03 -31.83 11.96
N GLU A 143 -16.17 -30.79 11.13
CA GLU A 143 -16.76 -29.51 11.55
C GLU A 143 -18.23 -29.68 11.97
N GLU A 144 -19.02 -30.42 11.17
CA GLU A 144 -20.43 -30.68 11.49
C GLU A 144 -20.61 -31.49 12.77
N GLU A 145 -19.71 -32.43 13.07
CA GLU A 145 -19.72 -33.16 14.34
C GLU A 145 -19.30 -32.28 15.53
N GLY A 146 -18.34 -31.38 15.31
CA GLY A 146 -17.87 -30.42 16.30
C GLY A 146 -18.94 -29.41 16.71
N ASP A 147 -19.68 -28.88 15.74
CA ASP A 147 -20.75 -27.89 15.96
C ASP A 147 -22.01 -28.48 16.64
N ARG A 148 -22.16 -29.81 16.63
CA ARG A 148 -23.27 -30.51 17.30
C ARG A 148 -23.01 -30.78 18.79
N ARG A 149 -21.84 -30.41 19.32
CA ARG A 149 -21.44 -30.58 20.74
C ARG A 149 -21.45 -29.25 21.48
#